data_AF-A0A8J7YP56-F1
#
_entry.id   AF-A0A8J7YP56-F1
#
_cell.length_a   1.000
_cell.length_b   1.000
_cell.length_c   1.000
_cell.angle_alpha   90.00
_cell.angle_beta   90.00
_cell.angle_gamma   90.00
#
_symmetry.space_group_name_H-M   'P 1'
#
loop_
_entity.id
_entity.type
_entity.pdbx_description
1 polymer ?
#
loop_
_entity_poly.entity_id
_entity_poly.type
_entity_poly.pdbx_seq_one_letter_code
_entity_poly.pdbx_strand_id
1 'polypeptide(L)'
;MCNSMRLRMTDHRERMLDALLDATGENTKSKAIDKAVNHYCRCAGANPAHPTGTYEELMERAVEQGSLTLDEIAEILYTDSLPVRHNRVLYWEWTFVSSLIGFSSS
;
A
#
# COMPACT_ATOMS: atom_id res chain seq x y z
N MET A 1 -23.00 -21.42 -6.23
CA MET A 1 -21.91 -22.40 -6.31
C MET A 1 -20.61 -21.70 -5.93
N CYS A 2 -19.90 -22.15 -4.91
CA CYS A 2 -18.59 -21.59 -4.56
C CYS A 2 -17.54 -22.26 -5.45
N ASN A 3 -16.92 -21.50 -6.36
CA ASN A 3 -15.78 -22.01 -7.14
C ASN A 3 -14.53 -21.96 -6.25
N SER A 4 -13.98 -23.14 -5.91
CA SER A 4 -12.72 -23.23 -5.17
C SER A 4 -11.55 -23.09 -6.13
N MET A 5 -10.68 -22.12 -5.89
CA MET A 5 -9.43 -21.96 -6.63
C MET A 5 -8.35 -22.87 -6.04
N ARG A 6 -7.65 -23.66 -6.87
CA ARG A 6 -6.49 -24.45 -6.45
C ARG A 6 -5.23 -23.87 -7.08
N LEU A 7 -4.40 -23.22 -6.27
CA LEU A 7 -3.11 -22.72 -6.69
C LEU A 7 -2.03 -23.77 -6.42
N ARG A 8 -1.13 -23.98 -7.40
CA ARG A 8 0.08 -24.76 -7.16
C ARG A 8 0.96 -23.96 -6.21
N MET A 9 1.27 -24.53 -5.04
CA MET A 9 2.14 -23.86 -4.07
C MET A 9 3.61 -24.13 -4.38
N THR A 10 4.43 -23.09 -4.20
CA THR A 10 5.89 -23.13 -4.26
C THR A 10 6.41 -22.36 -3.06
N ASP A 11 7.62 -22.63 -2.61
CA ASP A 11 8.22 -21.92 -1.46
C ASP A 11 8.22 -20.40 -1.65
N HIS A 12 8.46 -19.96 -2.89
CA HIS A 12 8.39 -18.54 -3.24
C HIS A 12 6.98 -17.98 -3.06
N ARG A 13 5.94 -18.67 -3.54
CA ARG A 13 4.54 -18.23 -3.39
C ARG A 13 4.10 -18.24 -1.93
N GLU A 14 4.57 -19.21 -1.15
CA GLU A 14 4.29 -19.26 0.29
C GLU A 14 4.81 -18.00 0.98
N ARG A 15 6.09 -17.67 0.77
CA ARG A 15 6.70 -16.44 1.31
C ARG A 15 6.00 -15.17 0.83
N MET A 16 5.59 -15.11 -0.44
CA MET A 16 4.82 -13.97 -0.95
C MET A 16 3.46 -13.82 -0.26
N LEU A 17 2.76 -14.93 -0.01
CA LEU A 17 1.46 -14.89 0.66
C LEU A 17 1.59 -14.54 2.13
N ASP A 18 2.68 -14.95 2.79
CA ASP A 18 2.97 -14.54 4.17
C ASP A 18 3.25 -13.03 4.23
N ALA A 19 4.09 -12.51 3.33
CA ALA A 19 4.32 -11.07 3.22
C ALA A 19 3.02 -10.29 2.89
N LEU A 20 2.13 -10.88 2.08
CA LEU A 20 0.83 -10.28 1.77
C LEU A 20 -0.08 -10.25 3.01
N LEU A 21 -0.05 -11.27 3.86
CA LEU A 21 -0.79 -11.26 5.12
C LEU A 21 -0.34 -10.11 6.01
N ASP A 22 0.98 -9.98 6.18
CA ASP A 22 1.56 -8.91 6.99
C ASP A 22 1.21 -7.53 6.43
N ALA A 23 1.31 -7.34 5.11
CA ALA A 23 1.01 -6.06 4.46
C ALA A 23 -0.47 -5.69 4.50
N THR A 24 -1.37 -6.67 4.44
CA THR A 24 -2.83 -6.45 4.42
C THR A 24 -3.44 -6.41 5.83
N GLY A 25 -2.74 -6.93 6.84
CA GLY A 25 -3.24 -7.14 8.19
C GLY A 25 -4.34 -8.21 8.29
N GLU A 26 -4.48 -9.06 7.28
CA GLU A 26 -5.51 -10.09 7.23
C GLU A 26 -5.06 -11.39 7.91
N ASN A 27 -6.01 -12.13 8.48
CA ASN A 27 -5.72 -13.38 9.19
C ASN A 27 -5.60 -14.61 8.26
N THR A 28 -6.00 -14.48 6.98
CA THR A 28 -6.06 -15.62 6.05
C THR A 28 -5.59 -15.23 4.67
N LYS A 29 -4.82 -16.12 4.01
CA LYS A 29 -4.25 -15.89 2.67
C LYS A 29 -5.32 -15.55 1.64
N SER A 30 -6.47 -16.19 1.71
CA SER A 30 -7.61 -15.91 0.82
C SER A 30 -8.12 -14.48 0.95
N LYS A 31 -8.39 -14.00 2.18
CA LYS A 31 -8.81 -12.61 2.40
C LYS A 31 -7.75 -11.59 1.98
N ALA A 32 -6.47 -11.90 2.24
CA ALA A 32 -5.37 -11.06 1.81
C ALA A 32 -5.32 -10.93 0.28
N ILE A 33 -5.51 -12.03 -0.44
CA ILE A 33 -5.63 -12.05 -1.91
C ILE A 33 -6.85 -11.23 -2.35
N ASP A 34 -8.03 -11.47 -1.78
CA ASP A 34 -9.26 -10.77 -2.17
C ASP A 34 -9.11 -9.25 -2.03
N LYS A 35 -8.52 -8.81 -0.91
CA LYS A 35 -8.25 -7.40 -0.60
C LYS A 35 -7.26 -6.78 -1.57
N ALA A 36 -6.16 -7.49 -1.88
CA ALA A 36 -5.14 -7.03 -2.82
C ALA A 36 -5.65 -6.98 -4.26
N VAL A 37 -6.42 -7.97 -4.69
CA VAL A 37 -7.05 -8.00 -6.03
C VAL A 37 -8.04 -6.86 -6.17
N ASN A 38 -8.90 -6.64 -5.16
CA ASN A 38 -9.86 -5.54 -5.15
C ASN A 38 -9.12 -4.19 -5.26
N HIS A 39 -8.10 -3.98 -4.43
CA HIS A 39 -7.28 -2.77 -4.50
C HIS A 39 -6.65 -2.57 -5.88
N TYR A 40 -5.99 -3.59 -6.43
CA TYR A 40 -5.34 -3.50 -7.73
C TYR A 40 -6.34 -3.17 -8.85
N CYS A 41 -7.50 -3.83 -8.88
CA CYS A 41 -8.53 -3.56 -9.89
C CYS A 41 -9.09 -2.13 -9.77
N ARG A 42 -9.20 -1.57 -8.56
CA ARG A 42 -9.60 -0.17 -8.37
C ARG A 42 -8.54 0.80 -8.85
N CYS A 43 -7.28 0.55 -8.52
CA CYS A 43 -6.19 1.46 -8.86
C CYS A 43 -5.83 1.42 -10.35
N ALA A 44 -5.80 0.23 -10.94
CA ALA A 44 -5.51 0.05 -12.37
C ALA A 44 -6.66 0.53 -13.27
N GLY A 45 -7.91 0.45 -12.77
CA GLY A 45 -9.08 0.78 -13.57
C GLY A 45 -9.24 -0.18 -14.76
N ALA A 46 -9.64 0.37 -15.91
CA ALA A 46 -9.83 -0.35 -17.18
C ALA A 46 -10.70 -1.61 -17.08
N ASN A 47 -11.64 -1.63 -16.13
CA ASN A 47 -12.57 -2.72 -15.93
C ASN A 47 -14.01 -2.19 -15.84
N PRO A 48 -15.03 -3.05 -16.06
CA PRO A 48 -16.43 -2.61 -16.10
C PRO A 48 -16.92 -1.93 -14.82
N ALA A 49 -16.28 -2.16 -13.68
CA ALA A 49 -16.63 -1.56 -12.40
C ALA A 49 -15.88 -0.24 -12.14
N HIS A 50 -14.68 -0.09 -12.70
CA HIS A 50 -13.79 1.06 -12.54
C HIS A 50 -13.17 1.41 -13.91
N PRO A 51 -13.85 2.21 -14.74
CA PRO A 51 -13.35 2.56 -16.08
C PRO A 51 -12.07 3.40 -16.00
N THR A 52 -11.97 4.29 -15.02
CA THR A 52 -10.78 5.10 -14.72
C THR A 52 -10.23 4.71 -13.36
N GLY A 53 -8.93 4.45 -13.27
CA GLY A 53 -8.25 4.03 -12.05
C GLY A 53 -7.48 5.18 -11.38
N THR A 54 -7.19 5.05 -10.09
CA THR A 54 -6.44 6.08 -9.35
C THR A 54 -5.03 6.33 -9.88
N TYR A 55 -4.42 5.36 -10.58
CA TYR A 55 -3.13 5.57 -11.24
C TYR A 55 -3.21 6.52 -12.43
N GLU A 56 -4.31 6.47 -13.19
CA GLU A 56 -4.52 7.39 -14.31
C GLU A 56 -4.74 8.81 -13.79
N GLU A 57 -5.61 8.97 -12.79
CA GLU A 57 -5.86 10.24 -12.11
C GLU A 57 -4.57 10.84 -11.53
N LEU A 58 -3.71 10.01 -10.94
CA LEU A 58 -2.41 10.45 -10.42
C LEU A 58 -1.52 11.04 -11.53
N MET A 59 -1.45 10.36 -12.68
CA MET A 59 -0.63 10.79 -13.80
C MET A 59 -1.19 12.06 -14.45
N GLU A 60 -2.51 12.16 -14.60
CA GLU A 60 -3.17 13.37 -15.11
C GLU A 60 -2.91 14.57 -14.21
N ARG A 61 -3.14 14.44 -12.90
CA ARG A 61 -2.86 15.54 -11.94
C ARG A 61 -1.39 15.93 -11.91
N ALA A 62 -0.48 14.98 -12.02
CA ALA A 62 0.95 15.27 -12.07
C ALA A 62 1.33 16.07 -13.34
N VAL A 63 0.69 15.79 -14.48
CA VAL A 63 0.88 16.55 -15.72
C VAL A 63 0.29 17.95 -15.62
N GLU A 64 -0.91 18.09 -15.06
CA GLU A 64 -1.60 19.38 -14.92
C GLU A 64 -0.88 20.34 -13.96
N GLN A 65 -0.39 19.84 -12.84
CA GLN A 65 0.21 20.64 -11.78
C GLN A 65 1.73 20.73 -11.87
N GLY A 66 2.37 19.85 -12.65
CA GLY A 66 3.82 19.73 -12.80
C GLY A 66 4.53 19.06 -11.62
N SER A 67 3.93 19.04 -10.43
CA SER A 67 4.40 18.32 -9.25
C SER A 67 3.25 18.04 -8.28
N LEU A 68 3.31 16.91 -7.57
CA LEU A 68 2.38 16.58 -6.49
C LEU A 68 3.13 16.44 -5.16
N THR A 69 2.49 16.89 -4.08
CA THR A 69 2.93 16.66 -2.71
C THR A 69 2.62 15.22 -2.27
N LEU A 70 3.30 14.77 -1.22
CA LEU A 70 3.10 13.42 -0.66
C LEU A 70 1.66 13.23 -0.13
N ASP A 71 1.03 14.29 0.35
CA ASP A 71 -0.34 14.25 0.86
C ASP A 71 -1.35 14.15 -0.29
N GLU A 72 -1.14 14.88 -1.40
CA GLU A 72 -1.96 14.75 -2.61
C GLU A 72 -1.83 13.36 -3.24
N ILE A 73 -0.62 12.79 -3.28
CA ILE A 73 -0.40 11.41 -3.74
C ILE A 73 -1.16 10.42 -2.84
N ALA A 74 -1.07 10.60 -1.52
CA ALA A 74 -1.76 9.73 -0.58
C ALA A 74 -3.29 9.86 -0.69
N GLU A 75 -3.81 11.05 -0.96
CA GLU A 75 -5.23 11.30 -1.20
C GLU A 75 -5.72 10.57 -2.46
N ILE A 76 -5.01 10.70 -3.58
CA ILE A 76 -5.39 10.08 -4.86
C ILE A 76 -5.31 8.56 -4.78
N LEU A 77 -4.25 8.03 -4.17
CA LEU A 77 -4.05 6.58 -4.05
C LEU A 77 -4.80 5.95 -2.86
N TYR A 78 -5.55 6.74 -2.10
CA TYR A 78 -6.26 6.24 -0.93
C TYR A 78 -7.33 5.23 -1.35
N THR A 79 -7.33 4.06 -0.70
CA THR A 79 -8.44 3.11 -0.80
C THR A 79 -8.76 2.53 0.57
N ASP A 80 -10.03 2.25 0.84
CA ASP A 80 -10.43 1.59 2.10
C ASP A 80 -9.91 0.16 2.21
N SER A 81 -9.68 -0.50 1.07
CA SER A 81 -9.12 -1.85 1.01
C SER A 81 -7.65 -1.88 1.39
N LEU A 82 -6.83 -0.94 0.94
CA LEU A 82 -5.43 -0.81 1.31
C LEU A 82 -5.10 0.68 1.41
N PRO A 83 -5.17 1.26 2.62
CA PRO A 83 -5.02 2.70 2.78
C PRO A 83 -3.57 3.11 2.57
N VAL A 84 -3.33 3.89 1.52
CA VAL A 84 -2.06 4.58 1.33
C VAL A 84 -2.03 5.79 2.25
N ARG A 85 -1.05 5.83 3.16
CA ARG A 85 -0.85 6.93 4.11
C ARG A 85 0.59 7.38 4.03
N HIS A 86 0.79 8.70 3.93
CA HIS A 86 2.11 9.28 4.13
C HIS A 86 2.36 9.40 5.64
N ASN A 87 3.20 8.52 6.20
CA ASN A 87 3.66 8.62 7.58
C ASN A 87 5.09 9.15 7.58
N ARG A 88 5.23 10.47 7.70
CA ARG A 88 6.54 11.11 7.82
C ARG A 88 7.08 10.86 9.23
N VAL A 89 7.77 9.73 9.44
CA VAL A 89 8.54 9.54 10.68
C VAL A 89 9.77 10.44 10.58
N LEU A 90 9.66 11.62 11.20
CA LEU A 90 10.75 12.56 11.29
C LEU A 90 11.78 12.05 12.30
N TYR A 91 12.77 11.30 11.82
CA TYR A 91 13.92 10.81 12.59
C TYR A 91 14.86 11.93 13.09
N TRP A 92 14.46 13.20 13.06
CA TRP A 92 15.25 14.32 13.57
C TRP A 92 14.93 14.75 15.00
N GLU A 93 13.87 14.24 15.63
CA GLU A 93 13.67 14.46 17.08
C GLU A 93 14.55 13.54 17.94
N TRP A 94 14.90 12.34 17.47
CA TRP A 94 15.74 11.40 18.22
C TRP A 94 17.22 11.82 18.29
N THR A 95 17.72 12.57 17.31
CA THR A 95 19.07 13.16 17.38
C THR A 95 19.11 14.34 18.35
N PHE A 96 18.04 15.13 18.44
CA PHE A 96 17.96 16.25 19.39
C PHE A 96 17.78 15.75 20.83
N VAL A 97 16.95 14.72 21.04
CA VAL A 97 16.75 14.09 22.35
C VAL A 97 18.03 13.36 22.79
N SER A 98 18.70 12.57 21.93
CA SER A 98 19.97 11.91 22.28
C SER A 98 21.09 12.88 22.68
N SER A 99 21.12 14.07 22.06
CA SER A 99 22.02 15.17 22.45
C SER A 99 21.69 15.74 23.83
N LEU A 100 20.41 15.83 24.19
CA LEU A 100 19.93 16.39 25.45
C LEU A 100 19.99 15.43 26.65
N ILE A 101 19.89 14.10 26.43
CA ILE A 101 19.96 13.10 27.52
C ILE A 101 21.36 12.48 27.73
N GLY A 102 22.40 12.93 27.02
CA GLY A 102 23.77 12.52 27.31
C GLY A 102 24.00 11.01 27.25
N PHE A 103 23.32 10.31 26.35
CA PHE A 103 23.53 8.88 26.16
C PHE A 103 24.81 8.67 25.33
N SER A 104 25.96 8.72 26.01
CA SER A 104 27.23 8.27 25.45
C SER A 104 27.18 6.74 25.35
N SER A 105 26.94 6.23 24.15
CA SER A 105 27.19 4.82 23.85
C SER A 105 28.71 4.58 23.89
N SER A 106 29.19 4.08 25.02
CA SER A 106 30.48 3.36 25.12
C SER A 106 30.35 1.97 24.52
#